data_AF-A0A8E2D3V1-F1
#
_entry.id   AF-A0A8E2D3V1-F1
#
_cell.length_a   1.000
_cell.length_b   1.000
_cell.length_c   1.000
_cell.angle_alpha   90.00
_cell.angle_beta   90.00
_cell.angle_gamma   90.00
#
_symmetry.space_group_name_H-M   'P 1'
#
loop_
_entity.id
_entity.type
_entity.pdbx_description
1 polymer ?
#
loop_
_entity_poly.entity_id
_entity_poly.type
_entity_poly.pdbx_seq_one_letter_code
_entity_poly.pdbx_strand_id
1 'polypeptide(L)'
;MKKSFNILLILCAVLAVVSCGDKTKSYTDMLNAQEKAIEALIRDSGIVVLKNYPENGVFKDKEFVLLPNDVYMHVIDSGNGTRAVLSQTTVLTRFKGLLLDTDTVIPFENFSSWKFPVEFKYGNYSTQVDNNAFNAFLSEGLGTPLQYVGDRARVKLIVPFQVGSTIGTYSQQSAGTPVYYDLVTYQFD
;
A
#
# COMPACT_ATOMS: atom_id res chain seq x y z
N MET A 1 -27.77 38.42 41.14
CA MET A 1 -27.69 37.55 39.95
C MET A 1 -26.54 37.96 39.00
N LYS A 2 -25.31 38.19 39.50
CA LYS A 2 -24.15 38.62 38.67
C LYS A 2 -22.91 37.73 38.79
N LYS A 3 -22.88 36.78 39.74
CA LYS A 3 -21.74 35.87 39.96
C LYS A 3 -21.87 34.54 39.19
N SER A 4 -23.10 34.14 38.83
CA SER A 4 -23.37 32.95 38.02
C SER A 4 -23.17 33.16 36.52
N PHE A 5 -23.25 34.40 36.03
CA PHE A 5 -23.06 34.71 34.60
C PHE A 5 -21.58 34.66 34.18
N ASN A 6 -20.66 35.04 35.08
CA ASN A 6 -19.22 35.02 34.80
C ASN A 6 -18.64 33.60 34.80
N ILE A 7 -19.17 32.69 35.62
CA ILE A 7 -18.71 31.29 35.64
C ILE A 7 -19.16 30.56 34.36
N LEU A 8 -20.35 30.86 33.85
CA LEU A 8 -20.87 30.28 32.60
C LEU A 8 -20.06 30.74 31.38
N LEU A 9 -19.63 32.01 31.34
CA LEU A 9 -18.79 32.56 30.27
C LEU A 9 -17.37 31.99 30.26
N ILE A 10 -16.77 31.76 31.44
CA ILE A 10 -15.43 31.14 31.54
C ILE A 10 -15.49 29.66 31.15
N LEU A 11 -16.58 28.94 31.46
CA LEU A 11 -16.76 27.54 31.07
C LEU A 11 -16.93 27.38 29.54
N CYS A 12 -17.63 28.31 28.88
CA CYS A 12 -17.72 28.33 27.41
C CYS A 12 -16.38 28.67 26.73
N ALA A 13 -15.53 29.49 27.36
CA ALA A 13 -14.20 29.81 26.83
C ALA A 13 -13.22 28.63 26.97
N VAL A 14 -13.35 27.81 28.02
CA VAL A 14 -12.54 26.58 28.19
C VAL A 14 -12.99 25.47 27.24
N LEU A 15 -14.29 25.36 26.93
CA LEU A 15 -14.80 24.41 25.94
C LEU A 15 -14.41 24.76 24.50
N ALA A 16 -14.13 26.03 24.20
CA ALA A 16 -13.65 26.45 22.87
C ALA A 16 -12.20 26.00 22.58
N VAL A 17 -11.43 25.60 23.60
CA VAL A 17 -10.04 25.13 23.45
C VAL A 17 -9.92 23.61 23.34
N VAL A 18 -11.02 22.87 23.56
CA VAL A 18 -11.06 21.39 23.41
C VAL A 18 -11.62 20.96 22.05
N SER A 19 -11.94 21.91 21.17
CA SER A 19 -12.06 21.60 19.75
C SER A 19 -10.65 21.52 19.15
N CYS A 20 -9.88 20.52 19.58
CA CYS A 20 -9.01 19.82 18.65
C CYS A 20 -9.96 19.15 17.67
N GLY A 21 -10.48 19.94 16.71
CA GLY A 21 -11.25 19.40 15.62
C GLY A 21 -10.39 18.32 15.00
N ASP A 22 -10.97 17.13 14.85
CA ASP A 22 -10.41 16.06 14.04
C ASP A 22 -10.09 16.68 12.69
N LYS A 23 -8.85 17.14 12.52
CA LYS A 23 -8.41 17.69 11.25
C LYS A 23 -8.28 16.49 10.36
N THR A 24 -9.36 16.17 9.66
CA THR A 24 -9.34 15.26 8.52
C THR A 24 -8.13 15.65 7.68
N LYS A 25 -7.14 14.74 7.55
CA LYS A 25 -5.90 15.01 6.80
C LYS A 25 -6.31 15.50 5.41
N SER A 26 -5.80 16.65 4.98
CA SER A 26 -6.04 17.09 3.61
C SER A 26 -5.31 16.16 2.64
N TYR A 27 -5.75 16.11 1.39
CA TYR A 27 -5.06 15.31 0.37
C TYR A 27 -3.59 15.70 0.22
N THR A 28 -3.28 17.00 0.30
CA THR A 28 -1.90 17.51 0.30
C THR A 28 -1.10 17.01 1.51
N ASP A 29 -1.72 16.98 2.71
CA ASP A 29 -1.05 16.43 3.89
C ASP A 29 -0.75 14.94 3.74
N MET A 30 -1.67 14.18 3.12
CA MET A 30 -1.46 12.75 2.82
C MET A 30 -0.30 12.55 1.84
N LEU A 31 -0.22 13.35 0.77
CA LEU A 31 0.89 13.30 -0.19
C LEU A 31 2.24 13.58 0.50
N ASN A 32 2.33 14.65 1.28
CA ASN A 32 3.55 15.02 1.99
C ASN A 32 3.97 13.95 3.02
N ALA A 33 2.99 13.38 3.72
CA ALA A 33 3.22 12.30 4.67
C ALA A 33 3.75 11.04 3.99
N GLN A 34 3.15 10.66 2.86
CA GLN A 34 3.61 9.55 2.04
C GLN A 34 5.04 9.76 1.54
N GLU A 35 5.33 10.93 0.96
CA GLU A 35 6.66 11.25 0.43
C GLU A 35 7.72 11.05 1.52
N LYS A 36 7.49 11.65 2.69
CA LYS A 36 8.37 11.48 3.85
C LYS A 36 8.52 10.01 4.29
N ALA A 37 7.44 9.23 4.30
CA ALA A 37 7.48 7.83 4.72
C ALA A 37 8.24 6.94 3.72
N ILE A 38 8.02 7.13 2.41
CA ILE A 38 8.73 6.40 1.35
C ILE A 38 10.21 6.80 1.32
N GLU A 39 10.53 8.08 1.41
CA GLU A 39 11.92 8.56 1.48
C GLU A 39 12.66 8.00 2.69
N ALA A 40 11.99 7.95 3.86
CA ALA A 40 12.56 7.35 5.05
C ALA A 40 12.84 5.86 4.85
N LEU A 41 11.87 5.10 4.32
CA LEU A 41 12.07 3.69 4.01
C LEU A 41 13.24 3.46 3.05
N ILE A 42 13.33 4.26 1.97
CA ILE A 42 14.38 4.15 0.96
C ILE A 42 15.75 4.39 1.61
N ARG A 43 15.89 5.49 2.35
CA ARG A 43 17.14 5.86 3.02
C ARG A 43 17.54 4.81 4.07
N ASP A 44 16.63 4.45 4.96
CA ASP A 44 16.93 3.62 6.14
C ASP A 44 17.18 2.15 5.73
N SER A 45 16.59 1.69 4.61
CA SER A 45 16.84 0.36 4.05
C SER A 45 18.06 0.31 3.12
N GLY A 46 18.56 1.47 2.68
CA GLY A 46 19.62 1.58 1.68
C GLY A 46 19.16 1.16 0.27
N ILE A 47 17.91 1.46 -0.08
CA ILE A 47 17.34 1.17 -1.39
C ILE A 47 17.96 2.09 -2.44
N VAL A 48 18.33 1.50 -3.58
CA VAL A 48 18.82 2.23 -4.76
C VAL A 48 17.70 2.29 -5.78
N VAL A 49 17.21 3.50 -6.06
CA VAL A 49 16.14 3.71 -7.04
C VAL A 49 16.73 3.79 -8.45
N LEU A 50 16.35 2.83 -9.30
CA LEU A 50 16.69 2.79 -10.71
C LEU A 50 15.68 3.61 -11.51
N LYS A 51 16.18 4.36 -12.49
CA LYS A 51 15.35 5.10 -13.44
C LYS A 51 14.68 4.19 -14.49
N ASN A 52 15.37 3.11 -14.87
CA ASN A 52 14.92 2.19 -15.91
C ASN A 52 14.94 0.76 -15.37
N TYR A 53 14.07 -0.08 -15.94
CA TYR A 53 14.10 -1.52 -15.70
C TYR A 53 15.43 -2.11 -16.21
N PRO A 54 16.11 -3.00 -15.47
CA PRO A 54 17.36 -3.62 -15.91
C PRO A 54 17.19 -4.36 -17.25
N GLU A 55 18.04 -4.08 -18.23
CA GLU A 55 17.92 -4.68 -19.59
C GLU A 55 18.02 -6.20 -19.59
N ASN A 56 18.85 -6.75 -18.69
CA ASN A 56 18.99 -8.21 -18.49
C ASN A 56 17.91 -8.81 -17.59
N GLY A 57 16.99 -7.99 -17.06
CA GLY A 57 15.94 -8.39 -16.13
C GLY A 57 16.42 -8.77 -14.72
N VAL A 58 17.69 -8.56 -14.40
CA VAL A 58 18.28 -8.93 -13.11
C VAL A 58 18.50 -7.68 -12.25
N PHE A 59 17.88 -7.66 -11.08
CA PHE A 59 18.07 -6.63 -10.07
C PHE A 59 19.20 -7.05 -9.11
N LYS A 60 20.08 -6.12 -8.74
CA LYS A 60 20.97 -6.34 -7.60
C LYS A 60 20.22 -6.18 -6.29
N ASP A 61 20.86 -6.58 -5.20
CA ASP A 61 20.30 -6.39 -3.86
C ASP A 61 19.90 -4.92 -3.65
N LYS A 62 18.69 -4.72 -3.12
CA LYS A 62 18.08 -3.41 -2.82
C LYS A 62 17.88 -2.45 -4.00
N GLU A 63 18.08 -2.88 -5.24
CA GLU A 63 17.72 -2.07 -6.41
C GLU A 63 16.20 -2.14 -6.64
N PHE A 64 15.54 -0.99 -6.72
CA PHE A 64 14.12 -0.89 -7.06
C PHE A 64 13.96 0.02 -8.27
N VAL A 65 13.23 -0.40 -9.29
CA VAL A 65 12.86 0.50 -10.40
C VAL A 65 11.63 1.31 -10.02
N LEU A 66 11.65 2.61 -10.32
CA LEU A 66 10.46 3.47 -10.22
C LEU A 66 9.64 3.35 -11.52
N LEU A 67 8.41 2.86 -11.41
CA LEU A 67 7.50 2.63 -12.53
C LEU A 67 6.64 3.89 -12.84
N PRO A 68 6.00 3.97 -14.02
CA PRO A 68 5.23 5.16 -14.42
C PRO A 68 4.04 5.52 -13.52
N ASN A 69 3.53 4.58 -12.72
CA ASN A 69 2.45 4.81 -11.76
C ASN A 69 2.97 4.96 -10.31
N ASP A 70 4.23 5.40 -10.18
CA ASP A 70 4.93 5.68 -8.92
C ASP A 70 5.15 4.47 -8.00
N VAL A 71 4.90 3.25 -8.50
CA VAL A 71 5.25 2.00 -7.79
C VAL A 71 6.74 1.75 -7.92
N TYR A 72 7.39 1.50 -6.79
CA TYR A 72 8.77 1.01 -6.76
C TYR A 72 8.76 -0.51 -6.75
N MET A 73 9.52 -1.14 -7.63
CA MET A 73 9.51 -2.59 -7.78
C MET A 73 10.93 -3.18 -7.78
N HIS A 74 11.11 -4.24 -7.00
CA HIS A 74 12.29 -5.10 -7.08
C HIS A 74 11.85 -6.51 -7.45
N VAL A 75 12.38 -7.06 -8.55
CA VAL A 75 12.09 -8.44 -8.96
C VAL A 75 13.08 -9.38 -8.29
N ILE A 76 12.57 -10.24 -7.41
CA ILE A 76 13.34 -11.33 -6.78
C ILE A 76 13.44 -12.50 -7.76
N ASP A 77 12.33 -12.80 -8.44
CA ASP A 77 12.18 -13.90 -9.37
C ASP A 77 11.12 -13.53 -10.41
N SER A 78 11.48 -13.55 -11.70
CA SER A 78 10.56 -13.21 -12.79
C SER A 78 9.46 -14.25 -13.02
N GLY A 79 9.55 -15.42 -12.38
CA GLY A 79 8.65 -16.53 -12.62
C GLY A 79 9.00 -17.30 -13.90
N ASN A 80 8.05 -18.08 -14.39
CA ASN A 80 8.25 -19.04 -15.49
C ASN A 80 8.09 -18.45 -16.91
N GLY A 81 7.87 -17.14 -17.03
CA GLY A 81 7.69 -16.44 -18.32
C GLY A 81 6.27 -16.46 -18.89
N THR A 82 5.34 -17.24 -18.34
CA THR A 82 3.91 -17.15 -18.70
C THR A 82 3.35 -15.82 -18.20
N ARG A 83 2.80 -15.00 -19.10
CA ARG A 83 2.27 -13.65 -18.78
C ARG A 83 0.77 -13.66 -18.54
N ALA A 84 0.30 -12.85 -17.59
CA ALA A 84 -1.12 -12.69 -17.33
C ALA A 84 -1.80 -11.99 -18.51
N VAL A 85 -3.02 -12.44 -18.84
CA VAL A 85 -3.87 -11.88 -19.89
C VAL A 85 -4.97 -11.04 -19.24
N LEU A 86 -5.08 -9.78 -19.66
CA LEU A 86 -6.02 -8.82 -19.11
C LEU A 86 -7.45 -9.36 -19.12
N SER A 87 -8.14 -9.25 -17.98
CA SER A 87 -9.50 -9.74 -17.73
C SER A 87 -9.70 -11.26 -17.86
N GLN A 88 -8.65 -12.04 -18.12
CA GLN A 88 -8.74 -13.49 -18.32
C GLN A 88 -8.01 -14.28 -17.24
N THR A 89 -6.76 -13.92 -16.92
CA THR A 89 -5.97 -14.67 -15.94
C THR A 89 -6.50 -14.43 -14.52
N THR A 90 -6.85 -15.51 -13.83
CA THR A 90 -7.06 -15.49 -12.37
C THR A 90 -5.69 -15.54 -11.70
N VAL A 91 -5.47 -14.65 -10.74
CA VAL A 91 -4.22 -14.53 -9.99
C VAL A 91 -4.50 -14.75 -8.52
N LEU A 92 -3.75 -15.68 -7.93
CA LEU A 92 -3.68 -15.94 -6.50
C LEU A 92 -2.41 -15.29 -5.97
N THR A 93 -2.54 -14.38 -5.02
CA THR A 93 -1.40 -13.68 -4.42
C THR A 93 -1.31 -13.84 -2.92
N ARG A 94 -0.08 -14.02 -2.45
CA ARG A 94 0.30 -13.98 -1.04
C ARG A 94 1.39 -12.94 -0.85
N PHE A 95 1.37 -12.30 0.30
CA PHE A 95 2.24 -11.18 0.58
C PHE A 95 2.46 -10.97 2.09
N LYS A 96 3.55 -10.27 2.39
CA LYS A 96 3.86 -9.75 3.72
C LYS A 96 4.52 -8.39 3.58
N GLY A 97 4.36 -7.56 4.58
CA GLY A 97 4.82 -6.20 4.50
C GLY A 97 4.40 -5.33 5.66
N LEU A 98 4.47 -4.03 5.41
CA LEU A 98 4.24 -2.96 6.36
C LEU A 98 3.31 -1.93 5.74
N LEU A 99 2.25 -1.55 6.46
CA LEU A 99 1.59 -0.27 6.21
C LEU A 99 2.46 0.82 6.81
N LEU A 100 2.81 1.81 6.00
CA LEU A 100 3.67 2.92 6.38
C LEU A 100 2.79 4.08 6.87
N ASP A 101 2.10 3.88 7.99
CA ASP A 101 1.28 4.94 8.59
C ASP A 101 2.17 5.98 9.28
N THR A 102 1.65 7.20 9.45
CA THR A 102 2.46 8.38 9.83
C THR A 102 3.16 8.24 11.17
N ASP A 103 2.57 7.44 12.07
CA ASP A 103 3.01 7.35 13.46
C ASP A 103 3.29 5.90 13.89
N THR A 104 2.98 4.92 13.06
CA THR A 104 3.14 3.50 13.40
C THR A 104 3.35 2.66 12.15
N VAL A 105 4.28 1.71 12.24
CA VAL A 105 4.48 0.69 11.21
C VAL A 105 3.63 -0.52 11.58
N ILE A 106 2.65 -0.85 10.74
CA ILE A 106 1.72 -1.97 11.01
C ILE A 106 2.10 -3.16 10.11
N PRO A 107 2.62 -4.28 10.67
CA PRO A 107 2.96 -5.45 9.88
C PRO A 107 1.71 -6.23 9.45
N PHE A 108 1.76 -6.82 8.26
CA PHE A 108 0.75 -7.75 7.76
C PHE A 108 1.41 -8.92 7.04
N GLU A 109 0.75 -10.08 7.04
CA GLU A 109 1.16 -11.24 6.24
C GLU A 109 0.00 -12.22 6.04
N ASN A 110 -0.06 -12.86 4.86
CA ASN A 110 -1.00 -13.93 4.58
C ASN A 110 -0.32 -15.22 4.07
N PHE A 111 0.86 -15.58 4.58
CA PHE A 111 1.54 -16.83 4.20
C PHE A 111 1.16 -18.04 5.07
N SER A 112 0.56 -17.82 6.24
CA SER A 112 0.04 -18.92 7.07
C SER A 112 -0.95 -19.81 6.30
N SER A 113 -0.88 -21.13 6.52
CA SER A 113 -1.68 -22.15 5.82
C SER A 113 -3.19 -21.97 5.99
N TRP A 114 -3.62 -21.35 7.09
CA TRP A 114 -5.04 -21.08 7.37
C TRP A 114 -5.56 -19.79 6.72
N LYS A 115 -4.67 -18.97 6.14
CA LYS A 115 -5.04 -17.76 5.41
C LYS A 115 -5.14 -18.10 3.93
N PHE A 116 -6.25 -17.74 3.29
CA PHE A 116 -6.41 -17.90 1.85
C PHE A 116 -5.60 -16.82 1.11
N PRO A 117 -5.03 -17.13 -0.08
CA PRO A 117 -4.46 -16.10 -0.94
C PRO A 117 -5.53 -15.08 -1.31
N VAL A 118 -5.12 -13.86 -1.65
CA VAL A 118 -6.01 -12.90 -2.30
C VAL A 118 -6.16 -13.33 -3.75
N GLU A 119 -7.39 -13.50 -4.21
CA GLU A 119 -7.71 -13.87 -5.58
C GLU A 119 -8.29 -12.68 -6.34
N PHE A 120 -7.86 -12.48 -7.58
CA PHE A 120 -8.42 -11.46 -8.47
C PHE A 120 -8.22 -11.82 -9.95
N LYS A 121 -9.03 -11.22 -10.83
CA LYS A 121 -8.78 -11.24 -12.28
C LYS A 121 -7.81 -10.12 -12.64
N TYR A 122 -6.74 -10.42 -13.37
CA TYR A 122 -5.76 -9.41 -13.77
C TYR A 122 -6.43 -8.23 -14.50
N GLY A 123 -6.24 -7.01 -13.98
CA GLY A 123 -6.90 -5.79 -14.45
C GLY A 123 -8.18 -5.41 -13.73
N ASN A 124 -8.70 -6.23 -12.81
CA ASN A 124 -9.81 -5.89 -11.92
C ASN A 124 -9.36 -5.94 -10.45
N TYR A 125 -9.26 -4.76 -9.83
CA TYR A 125 -8.78 -4.58 -8.46
C TYR A 125 -9.82 -3.99 -7.51
N SER A 126 -11.05 -3.81 -7.98
CA SER A 126 -12.15 -3.23 -7.19
C SER A 126 -13.18 -4.26 -6.74
N THR A 127 -13.11 -5.48 -7.27
CA THR A 127 -14.09 -6.53 -7.00
C THR A 127 -13.44 -7.64 -6.19
N GLN A 128 -13.87 -7.77 -4.93
CA GLN A 128 -13.52 -8.92 -4.10
C GLN A 128 -14.30 -10.16 -4.56
N VAL A 129 -13.63 -11.31 -4.60
CA VAL A 129 -14.25 -12.60 -4.96
C VAL A 129 -14.75 -13.39 -3.76
N ASP A 130 -14.31 -13.03 -2.55
CA ASP A 130 -14.66 -13.69 -1.30
C ASP A 130 -14.65 -12.69 -0.11
N ASN A 131 -14.85 -13.21 1.10
CA ASN A 131 -14.78 -12.44 2.35
C ASN A 131 -13.40 -12.55 3.04
N ASN A 132 -12.33 -12.53 2.25
CA ASN A 132 -10.96 -12.54 2.77
C ASN A 132 -10.56 -11.13 3.27
N ALA A 133 -10.15 -11.02 4.54
CA ALA A 133 -9.72 -9.73 5.12
C ALA A 133 -8.53 -9.10 4.37
N PHE A 134 -7.70 -9.91 3.70
CA PHE A 134 -6.58 -9.42 2.91
C PHE A 134 -7.00 -8.78 1.58
N ASN A 135 -8.29 -8.88 1.19
CA ASN A 135 -8.83 -8.12 0.05
C ASN A 135 -8.71 -6.61 0.27
N ALA A 136 -8.52 -6.15 1.51
CA ALA A 136 -8.19 -4.76 1.82
C ALA A 136 -6.85 -4.28 1.23
N PHE A 137 -6.03 -5.16 0.66
CA PHE A 137 -4.78 -4.83 -0.05
C PHE A 137 -4.91 -4.98 -1.58
N LEU A 138 -6.05 -5.45 -2.09
CA LEU A 138 -6.26 -5.59 -3.52
C LEU A 138 -6.26 -4.20 -4.18
N SER A 139 -5.31 -3.97 -5.08
CA SER A 139 -5.13 -2.66 -5.71
C SER A 139 -4.41 -2.74 -7.06
N GLU A 140 -4.47 -1.66 -7.83
CA GLU A 140 -3.68 -1.51 -9.06
C GLU A 140 -2.17 -1.65 -8.77
N GLY A 141 -1.69 -1.04 -7.68
CA GLY A 141 -0.30 -1.14 -7.26
C GLY A 141 0.13 -2.58 -6.97
N LEU A 142 -0.72 -3.40 -6.33
CA LEU A 142 -0.46 -4.82 -6.09
C LEU A 142 -0.41 -5.62 -7.41
N GLY A 143 -1.20 -5.25 -8.41
CA GLY A 143 -1.23 -5.90 -9.72
C GLY A 143 -0.18 -5.41 -10.72
N THR A 144 0.43 -4.24 -10.48
CA THR A 144 1.39 -3.58 -11.40
C THR A 144 2.53 -4.49 -11.88
N PRO A 145 3.15 -5.34 -11.03
CA PRO A 145 4.26 -6.20 -11.45
C PRO A 145 3.91 -7.19 -12.57
N LEU A 146 2.63 -7.57 -12.73
CA LEU A 146 2.19 -8.52 -13.76
C LEU A 146 2.39 -8.00 -15.20
N GLN A 147 2.67 -6.69 -15.35
CA GLN A 147 3.14 -6.08 -16.60
C GLN A 147 4.60 -6.42 -16.94
N TYR A 148 5.36 -6.98 -16.01
CA TYR A 148 6.79 -7.27 -16.15
C TYR A 148 7.11 -8.74 -15.86
N VAL A 149 6.46 -9.36 -14.88
CA VAL A 149 6.74 -10.73 -14.42
C VAL A 149 5.63 -11.72 -14.79
N GLY A 150 5.92 -13.02 -14.65
CA GLY A 150 5.01 -14.11 -15.01
C GLY A 150 4.48 -14.92 -13.84
N ASP A 151 3.90 -16.07 -14.14
CA ASP A 151 3.45 -17.05 -13.14
C ASP A 151 4.62 -17.53 -12.27
N ARG A 152 4.35 -17.73 -10.98
CA ARG A 152 5.31 -18.03 -9.90
C ARG A 152 6.31 -16.92 -9.59
N ALA A 153 6.10 -15.70 -10.09
CA ALA A 153 6.99 -14.59 -9.79
C ALA A 153 6.97 -14.18 -8.32
N ARG A 154 8.09 -13.59 -7.88
CA ARG A 154 8.29 -13.05 -6.54
C ARG A 154 8.89 -11.66 -6.63
N VAL A 155 8.29 -10.69 -5.94
CA VAL A 155 8.72 -9.28 -5.99
C VAL A 155 8.65 -8.64 -4.62
N LYS A 156 9.33 -7.50 -4.48
CA LYS A 156 9.09 -6.51 -3.42
C LYS A 156 8.52 -5.25 -4.03
N LEU A 157 7.68 -4.54 -3.29
CA LEU A 157 7.02 -3.33 -3.77
C LEU A 157 7.02 -2.22 -2.73
N ILE A 158 7.12 -0.97 -3.17
CA ILE A 158 6.63 0.18 -2.42
C ILE A 158 5.48 0.75 -3.26
N VAL A 159 4.27 0.69 -2.72
CA VAL A 159 3.04 1.09 -3.39
C VAL A 159 2.53 2.39 -2.77
N PRO A 160 2.49 3.50 -3.52
CA PRO A 160 1.91 4.74 -3.03
C PRO A 160 0.38 4.61 -2.90
N PHE A 161 -0.20 5.36 -1.97
CA PHE A 161 -1.61 5.24 -1.63
C PHE A 161 -2.52 5.53 -2.81
N GLN A 162 -2.11 6.35 -3.78
CA GLN A 162 -2.90 6.71 -4.97
C GLN A 162 -3.30 5.50 -5.81
N VAL A 163 -2.46 4.46 -5.84
CA VAL A 163 -2.73 3.17 -6.52
C VAL A 163 -2.90 2.04 -5.50
N GLY A 164 -3.13 2.39 -4.24
CA GLY A 164 -3.48 1.49 -3.14
C GLY A 164 -4.95 1.07 -3.19
N SER A 165 -5.36 0.22 -2.26
CA SER A 165 -6.72 -0.30 -2.18
C SER A 165 -7.72 0.77 -1.74
N THR A 166 -8.95 0.64 -2.22
CA THR A 166 -10.13 1.38 -1.73
C THR A 166 -11.03 0.51 -0.85
N ILE A 167 -10.66 -0.76 -0.63
CA ILE A 167 -11.51 -1.79 -0.03
C ILE A 167 -11.28 -1.88 1.47
N GLY A 168 -12.39 -1.90 2.22
CA GLY A 168 -12.40 -2.21 3.64
C GLY A 168 -11.82 -1.11 4.54
N THR A 169 -11.70 -1.44 5.83
CA THR A 169 -11.29 -0.50 6.89
C THR A 169 -9.86 0.03 6.71
N TYR A 170 -9.01 -0.70 5.98
CA TYR A 170 -7.64 -0.30 5.71
C TYR A 170 -7.47 0.37 4.34
N SER A 171 -8.53 0.92 3.75
CA SER A 171 -8.47 1.66 2.47
C SER A 171 -7.28 2.62 2.46
N GLN A 172 -6.26 2.26 1.69
CA GLN A 172 -5.02 3.02 1.62
C GLN A 172 -5.26 4.37 0.96
N GLN A 173 -6.10 4.40 -0.08
CA GLN A 173 -6.47 5.64 -0.76
C GLN A 173 -7.17 6.63 0.17
N SER A 174 -8.04 6.14 1.08
CA SER A 174 -8.77 7.00 2.01
C SER A 174 -7.91 7.45 3.19
N ALA A 175 -6.99 6.61 3.66
CA ALA A 175 -6.12 6.91 4.78
C ALA A 175 -4.83 7.67 4.40
N GLY A 176 -4.49 7.70 3.09
CA GLY A 176 -3.24 8.26 2.62
C GLY A 176 -2.02 7.42 2.99
N THR A 177 -2.20 6.10 3.16
CA THR A 177 -1.18 5.20 3.72
C THR A 177 -0.49 4.40 2.60
N PRO A 178 0.80 4.66 2.32
CA PRO A 178 1.57 3.82 1.39
C PRO A 178 1.86 2.45 2.01
N VAL A 179 2.15 1.47 1.15
CA VAL A 179 2.39 0.07 1.54
C VAL A 179 3.77 -0.37 1.09
N TYR A 180 4.55 -0.93 2.00
CA TYR A 180 5.76 -1.68 1.66
C TYR A 180 5.47 -3.18 1.70
N TYR A 181 5.67 -3.86 0.58
CA TYR A 181 5.63 -5.31 0.49
C TYR A 181 7.06 -5.85 0.48
N ASP A 182 7.46 -6.54 1.55
CA ASP A 182 8.77 -7.24 1.62
C ASP A 182 8.79 -8.50 0.76
N LEU A 183 7.62 -9.08 0.49
CA LEU A 183 7.45 -10.17 -0.46
C LEU A 183 6.01 -10.18 -0.97
N VAL A 184 5.84 -10.32 -2.28
CA VAL A 184 4.61 -10.69 -2.97
C VAL A 184 4.90 -11.88 -3.87
N THR A 185 4.01 -12.86 -3.89
CA THR A 185 4.05 -13.99 -4.81
C THR A 185 2.84 -13.95 -5.74
N TYR A 186 3.02 -14.30 -7.01
CA TYR A 186 1.93 -14.45 -7.96
C TYR A 186 1.86 -15.89 -8.45
N GLN A 187 0.66 -16.48 -8.40
CA GLN A 187 0.37 -17.78 -9.00
C GLN A 187 -0.84 -17.62 -9.92
N PHE A 188 -0.75 -18.12 -11.14
CA PHE A 188 -1.88 -18.11 -12.07
C PHE A 188 -2.65 -19.42 -11.93
N ASP A 189 -3.97 -19.30 -12.01
CA ASP A 189 -4.91 -20.43 -12.09
C ASP A 189 -5.33 -20.69 -13.53
#